data_AF-A0A2W6ST73-F1
#
_entry.id   AF-A0A2W6ST73-F1
#
_cell.length_a   1.000
_cell.length_b   1.000
_cell.length_c   1.000
_cell.angle_alpha   90.00
_cell.angle_beta   90.00
_cell.angle_gamma   90.00
#
_symmetry.space_group_name_H-M   'P 1'
#
loop_
_entity.id
_entity.type
_entity.pdbx_description
1 polymer ?
#
loop_
_entity_poly.entity_id
_entity_poly.type
_entity_poly.pdbx_seq_one_letter_code
_entity_poly.pdbx_strand_id
1 'polypeptide(L)'
;MIWVVGFVLAIVIGLVIVSLLAALVAAVIELFVRVALGGALAAGIGIVAGVVSNEAGWDGALTGVLVAVLTIIPAILFVGRLRSSSRSPKVGVNTRDAVRPESTPLDPYSRAWVTASRLAPRAGLVTAEQACTRVIELTKRDGAIDPEVIDLATILRRHVPALVDETEELLVTAGRSGRRVAVDELVADLVRLGEQASELAARQGLSVRERLTVRRARLFGARVEI
;
A
#
# COMPACT_ATOMS: atom_id res chain seq x y z
N MET A 1 39.44 21.07 24.63
CA MET A 1 38.85 20.50 23.39
C MET A 1 38.58 19.00 23.48
N ILE A 2 39.53 18.15 23.90
CA ILE A 2 39.34 16.68 23.99
C ILE A 2 38.13 16.26 24.83
N TRP A 3 37.90 16.91 25.98
CA TRP A 3 36.76 16.63 26.86
C TRP A 3 35.39 16.97 26.25
N VAL A 4 35.33 18.02 25.43
CA VAL A 4 34.09 18.44 24.75
C VAL A 4 33.73 17.44 23.65
N VAL A 5 34.72 16.99 22.88
CA VAL A 5 34.52 15.97 21.84
C VAL A 5 34.10 14.63 22.45
N GLY A 6 34.71 14.23 23.57
CA GLY A 6 34.32 13.01 24.28
C GLY A 6 32.88 13.06 24.81
N PHE A 7 32.45 14.21 25.34
CA PHE A 7 31.08 14.40 25.83
C PHE A 7 30.04 14.35 24.71
N VAL A 8 30.32 15.01 23.57
CA VAL A 8 29.42 14.96 22.40
C VAL A 8 29.31 13.55 21.84
N LEU A 9 30.42 12.80 21.76
CA LEU A 9 30.42 11.41 21.30
C LEU A 9 29.57 10.51 22.21
N ALA A 10 29.68 10.67 23.53
CA ALA A 10 28.89 9.90 24.50
C ALA A 10 27.39 10.15 24.35
N ILE A 11 26.97 11.40 24.10
CA ILE A 11 25.56 11.74 23.86
C ILE A 11 25.04 11.09 22.56
N VAL A 12 25.83 11.15 21.48
CA VAL A 12 25.45 10.54 20.20
C VAL A 12 25.31 9.03 20.34
N ILE A 13 26.26 8.37 21.00
CA ILE A 13 26.19 6.92 21.26
C ILE A 13 24.97 6.58 22.12
N GLY A 14 24.70 7.36 23.17
CA GLY A 14 23.52 7.19 24.01
C GLY A 14 22.21 7.28 23.21
N LEU A 15 22.09 8.28 22.34
CA LEU A 15 20.91 8.44 21.48
C LEU A 15 20.74 7.27 20.49
N VAL A 16 21.84 6.79 19.91
CA VAL A 16 21.82 5.63 19.02
C VAL A 16 21.35 4.38 19.77
N ILE A 17 21.88 4.14 20.97
CA ILE A 17 21.50 2.97 21.79
C ILE A 17 20.02 3.04 22.17
N VAL A 18 19.53 4.20 22.62
CA VAL A 18 18.11 4.38 22.99
C VAL A 18 17.20 4.18 21.78
N SER A 19 17.57 4.70 20.61
CA SER A 19 16.84 4.50 19.36
C SER A 19 16.78 3.01 18.98
N LEU A 20 17.90 2.30 19.12
CA LEU A 20 17.99 0.87 18.81
C LEU A 20 17.13 0.02 19.77
N LEU A 21 17.13 0.37 21.05
CA LEU A 21 16.29 -0.26 22.06
C LEU A 21 14.79 -0.03 21.78
N ALA A 22 14.42 1.19 21.42
CA ALA A 22 13.04 1.52 21.07
C ALA A 22 12.58 0.77 19.81
N ALA A 23 13.45 0.65 18.79
CA ALA A 23 13.16 -0.14 17.59
C ALA A 23 13.00 -1.63 17.90
N LEU A 24 13.83 -2.18 18.80
CA LEU A 24 13.73 -3.57 19.24
C LEU A 24 12.40 -3.82 19.97
N VAL A 25 12.05 -2.96 20.92
CA VAL A 25 10.79 -3.08 21.68
C VAL A 25 9.58 -3.00 20.74
N ALA A 26 9.60 -2.07 19.77
CA ALA A 26 8.54 -1.95 18.78
C ALA A 26 8.41 -3.23 17.91
N ALA A 27 9.53 -3.82 17.52
CA ALA A 27 9.55 -5.07 16.74
C ALA A 27 9.01 -6.26 17.56
N VAL A 28 9.35 -6.34 18.84
CA VAL A 28 8.86 -7.39 19.75
C VAL A 28 7.36 -7.26 19.99
N ILE A 29 6.87 -6.05 20.27
CA ILE A 29 5.43 -5.79 20.43
C ILE A 29 4.68 -6.15 19.14
N GLU A 30 5.24 -5.81 17.99
CA GLU A 30 4.66 -6.15 16.70
C GLU A 30 4.60 -7.66 16.46
N LEU A 31 5.66 -8.39 16.80
CA LEU A 31 5.68 -9.86 16.71
C LEU A 31 4.60 -10.46 17.61
N PHE A 32 4.47 -9.98 18.84
CA PHE A 32 3.46 -10.45 19.79
C PHE A 32 2.04 -10.22 19.25
N VAL A 33 1.76 -9.03 18.72
CA VAL A 33 0.46 -8.72 18.11
C VAL A 33 0.18 -9.61 16.90
N ARG A 34 1.17 -9.87 16.04
CA ARG A 34 1.00 -10.76 14.87
C ARG A 34 0.66 -12.18 15.27
N VAL A 35 1.35 -12.71 16.28
CA VAL A 35 1.12 -14.06 16.79
C VAL A 35 -0.25 -14.15 17.48
N ALA A 36 -0.59 -13.16 18.32
CA ALA A 36 -1.88 -13.14 19.02
C ALA A 36 -3.07 -13.00 18.06
N LEU A 37 -3.00 -12.07 17.11
CA LEU A 37 -4.09 -11.82 16.16
C LEU A 37 -4.24 -12.96 15.14
N GLY A 38 -3.11 -13.47 14.62
CA GLY A 38 -3.10 -14.61 13.70
C GLY A 38 -3.58 -15.89 14.38
N GLY A 39 -3.18 -16.12 15.64
CA GLY A 39 -3.66 -17.23 16.45
C GLY A 39 -5.16 -17.16 16.75
N ALA A 40 -5.67 -15.98 17.13
CA ALA A 40 -7.10 -15.79 17.38
C ALA A 40 -7.96 -16.03 16.13
N LEU A 41 -7.51 -15.57 14.96
CA LEU A 41 -8.16 -15.82 13.68
C LEU A 41 -8.17 -17.31 13.32
N ALA A 42 -7.02 -17.98 13.44
CA ALA A 42 -6.91 -19.41 13.15
C ALA A 42 -7.77 -20.26 14.10
N ALA A 43 -7.81 -19.90 15.38
CA ALA A 43 -8.67 -20.55 16.37
C ALA A 43 -10.16 -20.37 16.01
N GLY A 44 -10.58 -19.17 15.62
CA GLY A 44 -11.96 -18.91 15.19
C GLY A 44 -12.36 -19.74 13.97
N ILE A 45 -11.49 -19.80 12.94
CA ILE A 45 -11.74 -20.60 11.74
C ILE A 45 -11.77 -22.10 12.08
N GLY A 46 -10.87 -22.57 12.94
CA GLY A 46 -10.85 -23.95 13.41
C GLY A 46 -12.12 -24.35 14.18
N ILE A 47 -12.64 -23.48 15.04
CA ILE A 47 -13.89 -23.71 15.77
C ILE A 47 -15.07 -23.83 14.79
N VAL A 48 -15.20 -22.90 13.84
CA VAL A 48 -16.27 -22.93 12.84
C VAL A 48 -16.18 -24.20 11.98
N ALA A 49 -14.98 -24.53 11.49
CA ALA A 49 -14.77 -25.75 10.71
C ALA A 49 -15.06 -27.02 11.51
N GLY A 50 -14.72 -27.04 12.80
CA GLY A 50 -15.01 -28.17 13.69
C GLY A 50 -16.50 -28.38 13.93
N VAL A 51 -17.26 -27.30 14.15
CA VAL A 51 -18.73 -27.37 14.30
C VAL A 51 -19.38 -27.89 13.02
N VAL A 52 -19.02 -27.33 11.86
CA VAL A 52 -19.55 -27.75 10.56
C VAL A 52 -19.22 -29.21 10.24
N SER A 53 -18.00 -29.65 10.58
CA SER A 53 -17.57 -31.03 10.34
C SER A 53 -18.28 -32.03 11.26
N ASN A 54 -18.58 -31.63 12.50
CA ASN A 54 -19.34 -32.44 13.44
C ASN A 54 -20.79 -32.65 12.98
N GLU A 55 -21.43 -31.59 12.44
CA GLU A 55 -22.76 -31.70 11.81
C GLU A 55 -22.77 -32.60 10.57
N ALA A 56 -21.64 -32.68 9.87
CA ALA A 56 -21.46 -33.56 8.70
C ALA A 56 -21.15 -35.03 9.07
N GLY A 57 -21.07 -35.38 10.36
CA GLY A 57 -20.78 -36.74 10.82
C GLY A 57 -19.30 -37.12 10.84
N TRP A 58 -18.40 -36.13 10.72
CA TRP A 58 -16.95 -36.30 10.84
C TRP A 58 -16.50 -35.96 12.26
N ASP A 59 -15.29 -36.35 12.65
CA ASP A 59 -14.70 -35.98 13.94
C ASP A 59 -14.38 -34.48 13.97
N GLY A 60 -15.35 -33.68 14.42
CA GLY A 60 -15.27 -32.22 14.43
C GLY A 60 -14.09 -31.66 15.23
N ALA A 61 -13.63 -32.36 16.27
CA ALA A 61 -12.49 -31.93 17.06
C ALA A 61 -11.19 -32.05 16.24
N LEU A 62 -10.98 -33.20 15.60
CA LEU A 62 -9.78 -33.46 14.80
C LEU A 62 -9.75 -32.57 13.55
N THR A 63 -10.90 -32.39 12.90
CA THR A 63 -11.03 -31.54 11.69
C THR A 63 -10.80 -30.06 12.02
N GLY A 64 -11.34 -29.57 13.14
CA GLY A 64 -11.16 -28.19 13.58
C GLY A 64 -9.70 -27.85 13.93
N VAL A 65 -8.98 -28.76 14.59
CA VAL A 65 -7.55 -28.59 14.89
C VAL A 65 -6.72 -28.55 13.61
N LEU A 66 -7.01 -29.42 12.65
CA LEU A 66 -6.27 -29.51 11.38
C LEU A 66 -6.43 -28.23 10.55
N VAL A 67 -7.65 -27.68 10.49
CA VAL A 67 -7.93 -26.40 9.83
C VAL A 67 -7.30 -25.22 10.57
N ALA A 68 -7.31 -25.19 11.91
CA ALA A 68 -6.62 -24.16 12.68
C ALA A 68 -5.12 -24.15 12.36
N VAL A 69 -4.46 -25.32 12.37
CA VAL A 69 -3.03 -25.42 12.08
C VAL A 69 -2.69 -24.97 10.65
N LEU A 70 -3.49 -25.40 9.66
CA LEU A 70 -3.30 -25.01 8.27
C LEU A 70 -3.54 -23.50 8.02
N THR A 71 -4.39 -22.86 8.82
CA THR A 71 -4.74 -21.45 8.65
C THR A 71 -3.83 -20.47 9.39
N ILE A 72 -3.00 -20.93 10.34
CA ILE A 72 -2.04 -20.09 11.08
C ILE A 72 -1.07 -19.37 10.13
N ILE A 73 -0.46 -20.11 9.19
CA ILE A 73 0.55 -19.54 8.26
C ILE A 73 -0.07 -18.46 7.36
N PRO A 74 -1.18 -18.70 6.64
CA PRO A 74 -1.81 -17.67 5.82
C PRO A 74 -2.37 -16.51 6.66
N ALA A 75 -2.88 -16.76 7.88
CA ALA A 75 -3.35 -15.69 8.77
C ALA A 75 -2.21 -14.75 9.21
N ILE A 76 -1.05 -15.30 9.56
CA ILE A 76 0.14 -14.50 9.92
C ILE A 76 0.61 -13.67 8.72
N LEU A 77 0.62 -14.24 7.51
CA LEU A 77 1.01 -13.52 6.29
C LEU A 77 -0.01 -12.42 5.92
N PHE A 78 -1.30 -12.68 6.10
CA PHE A 78 -2.38 -11.73 5.82
C PHE A 78 -2.33 -10.52 6.77
N VAL A 79 -2.14 -10.76 8.07
CA VAL A 79 -1.95 -9.68 9.07
C VAL A 79 -0.66 -8.89 8.80
N GLY A 80 0.40 -9.56 8.32
CA GLY A 80 1.63 -8.91 7.88
C GLY A 80 1.40 -7.96 6.69
N ARG A 81 0.62 -8.36 5.68
CA ARG A 81 0.28 -7.54 4.52
C ARG A 81 -0.61 -6.34 4.88
N LEU A 82 -1.59 -6.52 5.75
CA LEU A 82 -2.51 -5.46 6.18
C LEU A 82 -1.84 -4.32 6.97
N ARG A 83 -0.70 -4.58 7.64
CA ARG A 83 0.04 -3.53 8.36
C ARG A 83 1.26 -3.00 7.61
N SER A 84 1.82 -3.75 6.67
CA SER A 84 2.86 -3.22 5.77
C SER A 84 2.35 -2.07 4.89
N SER A 85 1.04 -1.98 4.64
CA SER A 85 0.42 -0.82 3.98
C SER A 85 0.28 0.41 4.91
N SER A 86 0.33 0.21 6.24
CA SER A 86 0.17 1.28 7.24
C SER A 86 1.47 1.95 7.69
N ARG A 87 2.63 1.30 7.47
CA ARG A 87 3.95 1.91 7.68
C ARG A 87 4.50 2.48 6.36
N SER A 88 3.79 3.48 5.85
CA SER A 88 4.42 4.41 4.92
C SER A 88 5.57 5.11 5.68
N PRO A 89 6.81 5.11 5.19
CA PRO A 89 7.88 5.85 5.83
C PRO A 89 7.44 7.31 5.93
N LYS A 90 7.43 7.87 7.15
CA LYS A 90 7.29 9.32 7.36
C LYS A 90 8.51 10.00 6.76
N VAL A 91 8.54 10.13 5.44
CA VAL A 91 9.37 11.12 4.76
C VAL A 91 8.70 12.44 5.09
N GLY A 92 9.33 13.21 5.98
CA GLY A 92 8.91 14.57 6.25
C GLY A 92 8.96 15.39 4.97
N VAL A 93 7.83 15.50 4.28
CA VAL A 93 7.64 16.40 3.16
C VAL A 93 7.54 17.80 3.76
N ASN A 94 8.59 18.59 3.59
CA ASN A 94 8.54 20.03 3.84
C ASN A 94 7.44 20.61 2.93
N THR A 95 6.38 21.11 3.56
CA THR A 95 5.20 21.77 2.97
C THR A 95 5.53 23.18 2.47
N ARG A 96 6.58 23.32 1.65
CA ARG A 96 6.88 24.54 0.92
C ARG A 96 7.22 24.14 -0.51
N ASP A 97 6.18 24.10 -1.34
CA ASP A 97 6.18 24.48 -2.75
C ASP A 97 4.87 23.98 -3.39
N ALA A 98 3.76 24.57 -2.96
CA ALA A 98 2.49 24.53 -3.67
C ALA A 98 2.29 25.86 -4.39
N VAL A 99 3.14 26.14 -5.38
CA VAL A 99 2.83 27.12 -6.43
C VAL A 99 2.38 26.32 -7.64
N ARG A 100 1.05 26.10 -7.74
CA ARG A 100 0.42 25.49 -8.90
C ARG A 100 0.18 26.59 -9.93
N PRO A 101 0.79 26.54 -11.14
CA PRO A 101 0.45 27.48 -12.19
C PRO A 101 -0.99 27.21 -12.65
N GLU A 102 -1.81 28.24 -12.53
CA GLU A 102 -3.18 28.34 -13.03
C GLU A 102 -3.13 28.50 -14.57
N SER A 103 -4.14 27.98 -15.29
CA SER A 103 -4.42 28.15 -16.74
C SER A 103 -3.98 27.09 -17.77
N THR A 104 -3.98 25.79 -17.45
CA THR A 104 -4.16 24.73 -18.48
C THR A 104 -5.51 24.06 -18.27
N PRO A 105 -6.33 23.79 -19.31
CA PRO A 105 -7.53 22.99 -19.15
C PRO A 105 -7.15 21.65 -18.52
N LEU A 106 -7.58 21.42 -17.28
CA LEU A 106 -7.33 20.16 -16.58
C LEU A 106 -7.92 19.01 -17.39
N ASP A 107 -7.08 18.04 -17.73
CA ASP A 107 -7.46 16.74 -18.28
C ASP A 107 -8.60 16.13 -17.43
N PRO A 108 -9.67 15.55 -18.04
CA PRO A 108 -10.79 14.94 -17.32
C PRO A 108 -10.38 14.09 -16.09
N TYR A 109 -9.31 13.31 -16.21
CA TYR A 109 -8.73 12.53 -15.11
C TYR A 109 -8.31 13.41 -13.92
N SER A 110 -7.55 14.48 -14.17
CA SER A 110 -7.08 15.38 -13.12
C SER A 110 -8.21 16.18 -12.48
N ARG A 111 -9.26 16.51 -13.24
CA ARG A 111 -10.47 17.14 -12.70
C ARG A 111 -11.22 16.20 -11.77
N ALA A 112 -11.36 14.93 -12.15
CA ALA A 112 -12.03 13.92 -11.34
C ALA A 112 -11.39 13.77 -9.96
N TRP A 113 -10.05 13.75 -9.87
CA TRP A 113 -9.34 13.69 -8.59
C TRP A 113 -9.53 14.94 -7.71
N VAL A 114 -9.61 16.13 -8.33
CA VAL A 114 -9.94 17.36 -7.61
C VAL A 114 -11.37 17.29 -7.05
N THR A 115 -12.32 16.82 -7.85
CA THR A 115 -13.71 16.62 -7.42
C THR A 115 -13.79 15.58 -6.30
N ALA A 116 -13.15 14.43 -6.43
CA ALA A 116 -13.11 13.40 -5.40
C ALA A 116 -12.51 13.93 -4.08
N SER A 117 -11.41 14.69 -4.15
CA SER A 117 -10.78 15.32 -2.98
C SER A 117 -11.67 16.37 -2.31
N ARG A 118 -12.51 17.06 -3.10
CA ARG A 118 -13.54 17.99 -2.60
C ARG A 118 -14.68 17.25 -1.91
N LEU A 119 -15.10 16.11 -2.44
CA LEU A 119 -16.17 15.28 -1.87
C LEU A 119 -15.73 14.59 -0.57
N ALA A 120 -14.47 14.15 -0.49
CA ALA A 120 -13.88 13.54 0.70
C ALA A 120 -12.41 13.92 0.89
N PRO A 121 -12.09 14.90 1.75
CA PRO A 121 -10.70 15.23 2.05
C PRO A 121 -10.06 14.15 2.94
N ARG A 122 -9.48 13.12 2.32
CA ARG A 122 -8.79 12.01 3.01
C ARG A 122 -7.36 11.85 2.51
N ALA A 123 -6.43 11.62 3.44
CA ALA A 123 -5.00 11.44 3.12
C ALA A 123 -4.72 10.25 2.17
N GLY A 124 -5.59 9.22 2.19
CA GLY A 124 -5.49 8.07 1.29
C GLY A 124 -5.73 8.39 -0.19
N LEU A 125 -6.51 9.43 -0.50
CA LEU A 125 -6.80 9.81 -1.89
C LEU A 125 -5.58 10.43 -2.58
N VAL A 126 -4.81 11.26 -1.87
CA VAL A 126 -3.60 11.89 -2.43
C VAL A 126 -2.55 10.82 -2.80
N THR A 127 -2.40 9.81 -1.94
CA THR A 127 -1.47 8.71 -2.20
C THR A 127 -1.95 7.82 -3.36
N ALA A 128 -3.26 7.56 -3.44
CA ALA A 128 -3.87 6.85 -4.56
C ALA A 128 -3.70 7.62 -5.90
N GLU A 129 -3.98 8.92 -5.90
CA GLU A 129 -3.81 9.79 -7.08
C GLU A 129 -2.37 9.75 -7.59
N GLN A 130 -1.39 9.87 -6.69
CA GLN A 130 0.03 9.82 -7.04
C GLN A 130 0.44 8.47 -7.64
N ALA A 131 -0.06 7.36 -7.08
CA ALA A 131 0.22 6.02 -7.60
C ALA A 131 -0.38 5.83 -9.01
N CYS A 132 -1.65 6.21 -9.19
CA CYS A 132 -2.34 6.14 -10.48
C CYS A 132 -1.68 7.05 -11.52
N THR A 133 -1.28 8.28 -11.13
CA THR A 133 -0.58 9.21 -12.01
C THR A 133 0.77 8.66 -12.45
N ARG A 134 1.52 8.00 -11.55
CA ARG A 134 2.79 7.36 -11.89
C ARG A 134 2.61 6.28 -12.95
N VAL A 135 1.56 5.45 -12.88
CA VAL A 135 1.25 4.45 -13.93
C VAL A 135 0.93 5.13 -15.26
N ILE A 136 0.13 6.20 -15.24
CA ILE A 136 -0.18 6.98 -16.45
C ILE A 136 1.09 7.59 -17.05
N GLU A 137 2.01 8.09 -16.25
CA GLU A 137 3.29 8.63 -16.72
C GLU A 137 4.22 7.55 -17.28
N LEU A 138 4.17 6.32 -16.75
CA LEU A 138 4.94 5.21 -17.30
C LEU A 138 4.56 4.94 -18.77
N THR A 139 3.29 5.09 -19.14
CA THR A 139 2.86 4.94 -20.56
C THR A 139 3.43 6.00 -21.50
N LYS A 140 3.84 7.17 -20.97
CA LYS A 140 4.42 8.26 -21.77
C LYS A 140 5.92 8.09 -22.00
N ARG A 141 6.59 7.19 -21.27
CA ARG A 141 8.02 6.94 -21.46
C ARG A 141 8.21 6.03 -22.68
N ASP A 142 9.06 6.47 -23.60
CA ASP A 142 9.46 5.69 -24.78
C ASP A 142 9.94 4.30 -24.36
N GLY A 143 9.16 3.27 -24.73
CA GLY A 143 9.47 1.86 -24.43
C GLY A 143 8.55 1.16 -23.40
N ALA A 144 7.49 1.80 -22.93
CA ALA A 144 6.44 1.11 -22.16
C ALA A 144 5.58 0.19 -23.05
N ILE A 145 6.12 -0.99 -23.39
CA ILE A 145 5.42 -2.09 -24.08
C ILE A 145 4.93 -3.11 -23.06
N ASP A 146 4.62 -2.68 -21.84
CA ASP A 146 4.01 -3.59 -20.88
C ASP A 146 2.48 -3.47 -21.02
N PRO A 147 1.79 -4.49 -21.56
CA PRO A 147 0.36 -4.45 -21.78
C PRO A 147 -0.41 -4.21 -20.47
N GLU A 148 0.09 -4.70 -19.33
CA GLU A 148 -0.58 -4.48 -18.03
C GLU A 148 -0.56 -2.99 -17.62
N VAL A 149 0.53 -2.27 -17.92
CA VAL A 149 0.64 -0.82 -17.64
C VAL A 149 -0.33 -0.04 -18.54
N ILE A 150 -0.43 -0.42 -19.82
CA ILE A 150 -1.30 0.23 -20.80
C ILE A 150 -2.77 0.01 -20.44
N ASP A 151 -3.15 -1.22 -20.10
CA ASP A 151 -4.51 -1.59 -19.73
C ASP A 151 -4.94 -0.83 -18.46
N LEU A 152 -4.11 -0.84 -17.41
CA LEU A 152 -4.43 -0.13 -16.18
C LEU A 152 -4.50 1.39 -16.41
N ALA A 153 -3.57 1.98 -17.17
CA ALA A 153 -3.63 3.41 -17.49
C ALA A 153 -4.90 3.77 -18.29
N THR A 154 -5.36 2.89 -19.18
CA THR A 154 -6.59 3.07 -19.95
C THR A 154 -7.81 2.98 -19.05
N ILE A 155 -7.85 1.99 -18.15
CA ILE A 155 -8.91 1.86 -17.13
C ILE A 155 -8.96 3.12 -16.28
N LEU A 156 -7.82 3.59 -15.76
CA LEU A 156 -7.73 4.78 -14.93
C LEU A 156 -8.25 6.04 -15.64
N ARG A 157 -7.82 6.28 -16.89
CA ARG A 157 -8.26 7.47 -17.65
C ARG A 157 -9.76 7.46 -17.96
N ARG A 158 -10.37 6.29 -18.11
CA ARG A 158 -11.78 6.16 -18.50
C ARG A 158 -12.73 6.04 -17.30
N HIS A 159 -12.37 5.24 -16.31
CA HIS A 159 -13.28 4.87 -15.22
C HIS A 159 -13.18 5.80 -14.02
N VAL A 160 -12.02 6.41 -13.74
CA VAL A 160 -11.91 7.35 -12.61
C VAL A 160 -12.83 8.57 -12.81
N PRO A 161 -12.89 9.23 -13.99
CA PRO A 161 -13.87 10.28 -14.22
C PRO A 161 -15.30 9.81 -14.10
N ALA A 162 -15.65 8.69 -14.75
CA ALA A 162 -17.01 8.15 -14.74
C ALA A 162 -17.50 7.84 -13.31
N LEU A 163 -16.67 7.17 -12.50
CA LEU A 163 -16.99 6.86 -11.10
C LEU A 163 -17.26 8.12 -10.27
N VAL A 164 -16.47 9.17 -10.47
CA VAL A 164 -16.63 10.43 -9.73
C VAL A 164 -17.90 11.16 -10.19
N ASP A 165 -18.16 11.22 -11.50
CA ASP A 165 -19.34 11.87 -12.07
C ASP A 165 -20.64 11.14 -11.66
N GLU A 166 -20.67 9.81 -11.75
CA GLU A 166 -21.80 8.98 -11.29
C GLU A 166 -22.03 9.12 -9.78
N THR A 167 -20.96 9.20 -8.99
CA THR A 167 -21.10 9.47 -7.55
C THR A 167 -21.65 10.87 -7.30
N GLU A 168 -21.19 11.90 -8.03
CA GLU A 168 -21.71 13.25 -7.88
C GLU A 168 -23.21 13.32 -8.22
N GLU A 169 -23.66 12.62 -9.27
CA GLU A 169 -25.07 12.48 -9.62
C GLU A 169 -25.88 11.77 -8.53
N LEU A 170 -25.35 10.68 -7.97
CA LEU A 170 -25.97 9.95 -6.86
C LEU A 170 -26.13 10.85 -5.62
N LEU A 171 -25.17 11.74 -5.36
CA LEU A 171 -25.21 12.66 -4.21
C LEU A 171 -26.29 13.74 -4.32
N VAL A 172 -26.78 14.04 -5.52
CA VAL A 172 -27.88 14.99 -5.74
C VAL A 172 -29.20 14.41 -5.24
N THR A 173 -29.43 13.11 -5.45
CA THR A 173 -30.70 12.44 -5.13
C THR A 173 -30.66 11.70 -3.78
N ALA A 174 -29.47 11.43 -3.24
CA ALA A 174 -29.30 10.71 -1.99
C ALA A 174 -29.60 11.55 -0.73
N GLY A 175 -30.31 10.94 0.23
CA GLY A 175 -30.45 11.47 1.59
C GLY A 175 -29.12 11.49 2.37
N ARG A 176 -29.09 12.13 3.56
CA ARG A 176 -27.84 12.32 4.34
C ARG A 176 -27.08 11.02 4.65
N SER A 177 -27.79 9.92 4.94
CA SER A 177 -27.19 8.60 5.17
C SER A 177 -26.61 8.03 3.89
N GLY A 178 -27.36 8.05 2.79
CA GLY A 178 -26.91 7.59 1.47
C GLY A 178 -25.71 8.36 0.95
N ARG A 179 -25.63 9.68 1.20
CA ARG A 179 -24.47 10.50 0.82
C ARG A 179 -23.18 10.07 1.49
N ARG A 180 -23.23 9.69 2.77
CA ARG A 180 -22.03 9.21 3.47
C ARG A 180 -21.56 7.88 2.91
N VAL A 181 -22.49 6.95 2.69
CA VAL A 181 -22.19 5.63 2.11
C VAL A 181 -21.58 5.77 0.72
N ALA A 182 -22.20 6.55 -0.17
CA ALA A 182 -21.70 6.78 -1.53
C ALA A 182 -20.29 7.40 -1.55
N VAL A 183 -20.03 8.37 -0.66
CA VAL A 183 -18.69 8.96 -0.54
C VAL A 183 -17.67 7.97 0.01
N ASP A 184 -18.06 7.14 0.98
CA ASP A 184 -17.16 6.11 1.54
C ASP A 184 -16.82 5.02 0.51
N GLU A 185 -17.80 4.59 -0.29
CA GLU A 185 -17.62 3.64 -1.40
C GLU A 185 -16.70 4.23 -2.48
N LEU A 186 -16.95 5.47 -2.93
CA LEU A 186 -16.07 6.15 -3.89
C LEU A 186 -14.62 6.21 -3.39
N VAL A 187 -14.42 6.58 -2.12
CA VAL A 187 -13.07 6.62 -1.53
C VAL A 187 -12.44 5.22 -1.54
N ALA A 188 -13.20 4.19 -1.13
CA ALA A 188 -12.69 2.83 -1.06
C ALA A 188 -12.26 2.31 -2.45
N ASP A 189 -13.04 2.59 -3.49
CA ASP A 189 -12.73 2.19 -4.86
C ASP A 189 -11.53 2.94 -5.43
N LEU A 190 -11.44 4.26 -5.22
CA LEU A 190 -10.28 5.06 -5.65
C LEU A 190 -8.99 4.64 -4.92
N VAL A 191 -9.09 4.30 -3.63
CA VAL A 191 -7.94 3.77 -2.87
C VAL A 191 -7.52 2.40 -3.41
N ARG A 192 -8.48 1.51 -3.68
CA ARG A 192 -8.20 0.18 -4.26
C ARG A 192 -7.50 0.29 -5.63
N LEU A 193 -7.94 1.23 -6.47
CA LEU A 193 -7.26 1.53 -7.75
C LEU A 193 -5.83 2.05 -7.52
N GLY A 194 -5.65 2.91 -6.52
CA GLY A 194 -4.32 3.39 -6.11
C GLY A 194 -3.39 2.27 -5.64
N GLU A 195 -3.91 1.30 -4.90
CA GLU A 195 -3.16 0.12 -4.44
C GLU A 195 -2.71 -0.75 -5.62
N GLN A 196 -3.61 -1.02 -6.57
CA GLN A 196 -3.29 -1.76 -7.81
C GLN A 196 -2.22 -1.03 -8.62
N ALA A 197 -2.34 0.29 -8.77
CA ALA A 197 -1.35 1.10 -9.47
C ALA A 197 0.01 1.10 -8.76
N SER A 198 0.02 1.15 -7.44
CA SER A 198 1.24 1.08 -6.63
C SER A 198 1.95 -0.26 -6.75
N GLU A 199 1.20 -1.37 -6.70
CA GLU A 199 1.74 -2.72 -6.87
C GLU A 199 2.37 -2.88 -8.25
N LEU A 200 1.67 -2.45 -9.30
CA LEU A 200 2.16 -2.52 -10.67
C LEU A 200 3.41 -1.66 -10.86
N ALA A 201 3.44 -0.44 -10.33
CA ALA A 201 4.63 0.41 -10.34
C ALA A 201 5.82 -0.22 -9.58
N ALA A 202 5.57 -0.93 -8.48
CA ALA A 202 6.61 -1.62 -7.72
C ALA A 202 7.20 -2.80 -8.51
N ARG A 203 6.35 -3.61 -9.17
CA ARG A 203 6.80 -4.69 -10.07
C ARG A 203 7.65 -4.15 -11.22
N GLN A 204 7.23 -3.03 -11.81
CA GLN A 204 8.04 -2.35 -12.84
C GLN A 204 9.39 -1.90 -12.29
N GLY A 205 9.42 -1.31 -11.09
CA GLY A 205 10.66 -0.90 -10.42
C GLY A 205 11.64 -2.06 -10.21
N LEU A 206 11.15 -3.23 -9.82
CA LEU A 206 11.96 -4.45 -9.70
C LEU A 206 12.52 -4.89 -11.06
N SER A 207 11.68 -4.95 -12.10
CA SER A 207 12.11 -5.35 -13.44
C SER A 207 13.18 -4.42 -14.03
N VAL A 208 13.08 -3.11 -13.77
CA VAL A 208 14.07 -2.12 -14.22
C VAL A 208 15.37 -2.30 -13.44
N ARG A 209 15.28 -2.53 -12.13
CA ARG A 209 16.46 -2.78 -11.28
C ARG A 209 17.21 -4.03 -11.74
N GLU A 210 16.51 -5.11 -12.04
CA GLU A 210 17.10 -6.35 -12.60
C GLU A 210 17.75 -6.11 -13.97
N ARG A 211 17.07 -5.39 -14.87
CA ARG A 211 17.66 -5.03 -16.17
C ARG A 211 18.93 -4.20 -16.00
N LEU A 212 18.96 -3.28 -15.03
CA LEU A 212 20.14 -2.48 -14.71
C LEU A 212 21.27 -3.32 -14.10
N THR A 213 20.98 -4.27 -13.21
CA THR A 213 22.01 -5.15 -12.64
C THR A 213 22.63 -6.04 -13.72
N VAL A 214 21.83 -6.61 -14.62
CA VAL A 214 22.33 -7.39 -15.77
C VAL A 214 23.19 -6.53 -16.70
N ARG A 215 22.74 -5.30 -17.04
CA ARG A 215 23.54 -4.38 -17.87
C ARG A 215 24.86 -4.00 -17.21
N ARG A 216 24.86 -3.71 -15.90
CA ARG A 216 26.08 -3.44 -15.13
C ARG A 216 27.01 -4.66 -15.11
N ALA A 217 26.47 -5.86 -14.89
CA ALA A 217 27.26 -7.10 -14.91
C ALA A 217 27.93 -7.33 -16.27
N ARG A 218 27.26 -7.05 -17.38
CA ARG A 218 27.86 -7.14 -18.72
C ARG A 218 28.95 -6.09 -18.95
N LEU A 219 28.73 -4.85 -18.53
CA LEU A 219 29.69 -3.74 -18.72
C LEU A 219 30.94 -3.88 -17.85
N PHE A 220 30.81 -4.40 -16.62
CA PHE A 220 31.91 -4.50 -15.67
C PHE A 220 32.50 -5.91 -15.56
N GLY A 221 31.76 -6.95 -15.94
CA GLY A 221 32.25 -8.33 -16.02
C GLY A 221 33.10 -8.58 -17.27
N ALA A 222 32.87 -7.84 -18.37
CA ALA A 222 33.69 -7.92 -19.58
C ALA A 222 35.09 -7.27 -19.43
N ARG A 223 35.47 -6.75 -18.26
CA ARG A 223 36.76 -6.09 -18.00
C ARG A 223 37.80 -6.97 -17.29
N VAL A 224 37.55 -8.25 -17.07
CA VAL A 224 38.44 -9.15 -16.28
C VAL A 224 39.20 -10.16 -17.14
N GLU A 225 39.29 -9.95 -18.45
CA GLU A 225 40.21 -10.70 -19.31
C GLU A 225 41.24 -9.74 -19.94
N ILE A 226 42.26 -9.36 -19.16
CA ILE A 226 43.59 -8.94 -19.66
C ILE A 226 44.64 -9.49 -18.70
#